data_AF-A0A0G1TC29-F1
#
_entry.id   AF-A0A0G1TC29-F1
#
_cell.length_a   1.000
_cell.length_b   1.000
_cell.length_c   1.000
_cell.angle_alpha   90.00
_cell.angle_beta   90.00
_cell.angle_gamma   90.00
#
_symmetry.space_group_name_H-M   'P 1'
#
loop_
_entity.id
_entity.type
_entity.pdbx_description
1 polymer ?
#
loop_
_entity_poly.entity_id
_entity_poly.type
_entity_poly.pdbx_seq_one_letter_code
_entity_poly.pdbx_strand_id
1 'polypeptide(L)'
;MNKATIQKILTWTLLFLVIVLISQYWQKQQTVTPEAIAGTNTITVTPIKTEYASDEEVIVKLRNNSDTAITIPSSCPKNPFTVLAWNDKDFAPRTAETKINCELNPAITIEPRKDAQISYTYWNYALFSEPGRYKIQIDGGTIPGIKDTSISPEFRVVPAGFWRQLFSTAFYQPLYNILIFLITFAPGRDLGFAIILLTLLIRLILLVPSQHAIVSQRKMQELQPKLEEVKKKYEGNQEKIASETMRLWKENKVNPMSSCLPLLVQFPVLIALFYVIRSGLNPDNIHYLYGPLKNADLTAIHTNFLGILDLTKVSTFALPIIVGALQFFQLKLTMMKKKKTDDTAKEAPKSEMEMANKTMIYIMPVMIALFTASVPAGVGLYWGISTTFAIGQQVVANRKAV
;
A
#
# COMPACT_ATOMS: atom_id res chain seq x y z
N MET A 1 -23.07 11.42 -24.46
CA MET A 1 -22.59 11.58 -23.07
C MET A 1 -22.77 13.06 -22.73
N ASN A 2 -23.48 13.42 -21.66
CA ASN A 2 -23.78 14.83 -21.34
C ASN A 2 -22.49 15.57 -20.90
N LYS A 3 -22.33 16.85 -21.26
CA LYS A 3 -21.25 17.76 -20.79
C LYS A 3 -21.01 17.65 -19.28
N ALA A 4 -22.06 17.54 -18.47
CA ALA A 4 -21.93 17.38 -17.01
C ALA A 4 -21.27 16.06 -16.59
N THR A 5 -21.53 14.97 -17.33
CA THR A 5 -20.89 13.67 -17.13
C THR A 5 -19.43 13.70 -17.56
N ILE A 6 -19.14 14.33 -18.69
CA ILE A 6 -17.76 14.54 -19.19
C ILE A 6 -16.97 15.37 -18.18
N GLN A 7 -17.56 16.43 -17.65
CA GLN A 7 -16.93 17.29 -16.64
C GLN A 7 -16.68 16.54 -15.34
N LYS A 8 -17.64 15.77 -14.80
CA LYS A 8 -17.46 14.95 -13.59
C LYS A 8 -16.40 13.85 -13.78
N ILE A 9 -16.36 13.21 -14.95
CA ILE A 9 -15.32 12.24 -15.31
C ILE A 9 -13.97 12.94 -15.33
N LEU A 10 -13.85 14.08 -16.01
CA LEU A 10 -12.64 14.92 -16.05
C LEU A 10 -12.18 15.36 -14.67
N THR A 11 -13.10 15.79 -13.79
CA THR A 11 -12.75 16.20 -12.42
C THR A 11 -12.21 15.03 -11.62
N TRP A 12 -12.82 13.85 -11.75
CA TRP A 12 -12.35 12.62 -11.09
C TRP A 12 -11.04 12.08 -11.69
N THR A 13 -10.87 12.16 -13.02
CA THR A 13 -9.60 11.78 -13.66
C THR A 13 -8.51 12.76 -13.29
N LEU A 14 -8.80 14.06 -13.17
CA LEU A 14 -7.88 15.07 -12.64
C LEU A 14 -7.57 14.82 -11.17
N LEU A 15 -8.55 14.51 -10.32
CA LEU A 15 -8.31 14.19 -8.91
C LEU A 15 -7.45 12.93 -8.77
N PHE A 16 -7.74 11.90 -9.57
CA PHE A 16 -6.93 10.68 -9.60
C PHE A 16 -5.53 10.95 -10.17
N LEU A 17 -5.40 11.70 -11.26
CA LEU A 17 -4.10 12.13 -11.80
C LEU A 17 -3.35 12.99 -10.80
N VAL A 18 -4.02 13.87 -10.06
CA VAL A 18 -3.41 14.68 -9.00
C VAL A 18 -3.00 13.79 -7.84
N ILE A 19 -3.77 12.79 -7.43
CA ILE A 19 -3.37 11.83 -6.39
C ILE A 19 -2.19 10.97 -6.87
N VAL A 20 -2.20 10.52 -8.12
CA VAL A 20 -1.10 9.77 -8.74
C VAL A 20 0.12 10.65 -8.91
N LEU A 21 -0.04 11.90 -9.37
CA LEU A 21 1.05 12.86 -9.51
C LEU A 21 1.57 13.31 -8.14
N ILE A 22 0.73 13.45 -7.11
CA ILE A 22 1.14 13.69 -5.73
C ILE A 22 1.87 12.46 -5.20
N SER A 23 1.38 11.24 -5.47
CA SER A 23 2.08 10.00 -5.10
C SER A 23 3.44 9.87 -5.80
N GLN A 24 3.51 10.19 -7.09
CA GLN A 24 4.73 10.23 -7.90
C GLN A 24 5.65 11.39 -7.47
N TYR A 25 5.08 12.53 -7.08
CA TYR A 25 5.79 13.70 -6.59
C TYR A 25 6.35 13.48 -5.19
N TRP A 26 5.61 12.79 -4.31
CA TRP A 26 6.11 12.32 -3.01
C TRP A 26 7.18 11.24 -3.19
N GLN A 27 7.10 10.41 -4.23
CA GLN A 27 8.23 9.54 -4.64
C GLN A 27 9.44 10.37 -5.12
N LYS A 28 9.22 11.51 -5.79
CA LYS A 28 10.28 12.36 -6.35
C LYS A 28 10.89 13.34 -5.33
N GLN A 29 10.12 13.79 -4.32
CA GLN A 29 10.52 14.80 -3.32
C GLN A 29 11.47 14.27 -2.24
N GLN A 30 11.83 12.99 -2.27
CA GLN A 30 12.89 12.49 -1.39
C GLN A 30 14.29 12.93 -1.82
N THR A 31 14.47 13.64 -2.95
CA THR A 31 15.75 14.27 -3.29
C THR A 31 15.89 15.66 -2.69
N VAL A 32 15.84 15.79 -1.36
CA VAL A 32 16.48 16.96 -0.73
C VAL A 32 17.95 16.60 -0.64
N THR A 33 18.72 16.87 -1.69
CA THR A 33 20.18 16.81 -1.58
C THR A 33 20.60 17.83 -0.53
N PRO A 34 21.20 17.42 0.62
CA PRO A 34 22.05 18.32 1.35
C PRO A 34 23.12 18.80 0.36
N GLU A 35 23.45 20.09 0.38
CA GLU A 35 24.57 20.63 -0.37
C GLU A 35 25.79 19.73 -0.14
N ALA A 36 26.28 19.11 -1.21
CA ALA A 36 27.51 18.34 -1.15
C ALA A 36 28.60 19.30 -0.71
N ILE A 37 29.06 19.17 0.54
CA ILE A 37 30.29 19.82 0.97
C ILE A 37 31.35 19.32 -0.02
N ALA A 38 31.89 20.23 -0.84
CA ALA A 38 32.94 19.95 -1.79
C ALA A 38 34.20 19.51 -1.02
N GLY A 39 34.24 18.22 -0.68
CA GLY A 39 35.39 17.60 -0.05
C GLY A 39 36.43 17.25 -1.11
N THR A 40 37.70 17.37 -0.74
CA THR A 40 38.85 16.86 -1.50
C THR A 40 38.87 15.33 -1.62
N ASN A 41 37.90 14.64 -1.03
CA ASN A 41 37.87 13.19 -0.91
C ASN A 41 37.44 12.54 -2.23
N THR A 42 38.09 11.40 -2.52
CA THR A 42 37.81 10.55 -3.68
C THR A 42 36.32 10.16 -3.79
N ILE A 43 35.66 9.90 -2.66
CA ILE A 43 34.22 9.64 -2.56
C ILE A 43 33.59 10.57 -1.53
N THR A 44 32.39 11.07 -1.81
CA THR A 44 31.55 11.77 -0.82
C THR A 44 30.34 10.92 -0.49
N VAL A 45 30.09 10.70 0.80
CA VAL A 45 28.88 10.05 1.31
C VAL A 45 27.97 11.11 1.94
N THR A 46 26.70 11.10 1.59
CA THR A 46 25.72 12.07 2.08
C THR A 46 24.39 11.37 2.32
N PRO A 47 23.78 11.48 3.51
CA PRO A 47 22.45 10.94 3.73
C PRO A 47 21.44 11.70 2.86
N ILE A 48 20.45 10.99 2.32
CA ILE A 48 19.42 11.62 1.49
C ILE A 48 18.53 12.56 2.32
N LYS A 49 18.41 12.33 3.63
CA LYS A 49 17.68 13.18 4.56
C LYS A 49 18.55 13.51 5.76
N THR A 50 18.30 14.65 6.39
CA THR A 50 18.89 14.99 7.68
C THR A 50 18.17 14.34 8.85
N GLU A 51 16.94 13.85 8.62
CA GLU A 51 16.10 13.20 9.63
C GLU A 51 15.33 12.03 9.01
N TYR A 52 15.33 10.90 9.71
CA TYR A 52 14.61 9.67 9.38
C TYR A 52 13.76 9.24 10.57
N ALA A 53 12.56 8.71 10.33
CA ALA A 53 11.85 7.97 11.36
C ALA A 53 12.54 6.63 11.66
N SER A 54 12.41 6.10 12.87
CA SER A 54 13.04 4.85 13.31
C SER A 54 12.66 3.60 12.50
N ASP A 55 11.51 3.63 11.83
CA ASP A 55 11.00 2.59 10.93
C ASP A 55 11.19 2.94 9.44
N GLU A 56 11.80 4.08 9.15
CA GLU A 56 12.06 4.54 7.80
C GLU A 56 13.43 4.07 7.32
N GLU A 57 13.49 3.66 6.06
CA GLU A 57 14.71 3.19 5.44
C GLU A 57 15.75 4.32 5.29
N VAL A 58 16.94 4.11 5.86
CA VAL A 58 18.08 4.99 5.66
C VAL A 58 18.71 4.72 4.30
N ILE A 59 18.81 5.78 3.49
CA ILE A 59 19.44 5.73 2.16
C ILE A 59 20.53 6.80 2.12
N VAL A 60 21.71 6.39 1.66
CA VAL A 60 22.82 7.31 1.41
C VAL A 60 23.11 7.46 -0.06
N LYS A 61 23.46 8.69 -0.43
CA LYS A 61 23.99 9.03 -1.74
C LYS A 61 25.52 9.00 -1.66
N LEU A 62 26.11 8.31 -2.61
CA LEU A 62 27.55 8.27 -2.84
C LEU A 62 27.86 9.02 -4.11
N ARG A 63 28.84 9.91 -4.06
CA ARG A 63 29.33 10.64 -5.21
C ARG A 63 30.78 10.28 -5.46
N ASN A 64 31.08 9.78 -6.66
CA ASN A 64 32.44 9.57 -7.11
C ASN A 64 33.01 10.91 -7.59
N ASN A 65 33.95 11.49 -6.84
CA ASN A 65 34.61 12.74 -7.22
C ASN A 65 35.88 12.52 -8.05
N SER A 66 36.29 11.27 -8.22
CA SER A 66 37.47 10.90 -9.01
C SER A 66 37.18 10.86 -10.50
N ASP A 67 38.25 10.77 -11.28
CA ASP A 67 38.20 10.65 -12.74
C ASP A 67 38.19 9.18 -13.21
N THR A 68 38.16 8.22 -12.28
CA THR A 68 38.10 6.77 -12.55
C THR A 68 36.84 6.15 -11.94
N ALA A 69 36.32 5.08 -12.54
CA ALA A 69 35.19 4.37 -11.94
C ALA A 69 35.59 3.72 -10.60
N ILE A 70 34.70 3.78 -9.61
CA ILE A 70 34.91 3.16 -8.29
C ILE A 70 33.93 2.01 -8.14
N THR A 71 34.45 0.81 -7.83
CA THR A 71 33.62 -0.37 -7.58
C THR A 71 33.58 -0.67 -6.09
N ILE A 72 32.39 -0.58 -5.50
CA ILE A 72 32.13 -0.91 -4.11
C ILE A 72 31.77 -2.40 -4.05
N PRO A 73 32.60 -3.25 -3.41
CA PRO A 73 32.31 -4.67 -3.30
C PRO A 73 31.06 -4.91 -2.44
N SER A 74 30.43 -6.07 -2.60
CA SER A 74 29.37 -6.49 -1.71
C SER A 74 29.96 -6.87 -0.34
N SER A 75 29.51 -6.20 0.71
CA SER A 75 29.88 -6.54 2.09
C SER A 75 28.98 -7.62 2.72
N CYS A 76 28.03 -8.18 1.96
CA CYS A 76 27.05 -9.15 2.46
C CYS A 76 27.72 -10.37 3.12
N PRO A 77 27.27 -10.81 4.32
CA PRO A 77 26.05 -10.42 5.05
C PRO A 77 26.19 -9.19 5.98
N LYS A 78 27.35 -8.53 6.00
CA LYS A 78 27.60 -7.31 6.78
C LYS A 78 27.07 -6.08 6.06
N ASN A 79 26.72 -5.06 6.84
CA ASN A 79 26.38 -3.74 6.31
C ASN A 79 27.53 -3.14 5.48
N PRO A 80 27.23 -2.35 4.43
CA PRO A 80 28.21 -1.93 3.43
C PRO A 80 29.32 -1.03 3.98
N PHE A 81 28.97 -0.14 4.91
CA PHE A 81 29.89 0.84 5.50
C PHE A 81 29.72 0.93 7.01
N THR A 82 30.78 1.38 7.69
CA THR A 82 30.79 1.63 9.13
C THR A 82 29.74 2.69 9.48
N VAL A 83 28.77 2.31 10.33
CA VAL A 83 27.80 3.25 10.90
C VAL A 83 28.34 3.73 12.23
N LEU A 84 28.32 5.04 12.47
CA LEU A 84 28.73 5.62 13.74
C LEU A 84 27.49 6.16 14.45
N ALA A 85 27.26 5.73 15.69
CA ALA A 85 26.16 6.18 16.54
C ALA A 85 26.69 7.02 17.70
N TRP A 86 26.01 8.12 18.00
CA TRP A 86 26.34 8.99 19.13
C TRP A 86 25.96 8.33 20.47
N ASN A 87 26.90 8.27 21.41
CA ASN A 87 26.73 7.62 22.74
C ASN A 87 26.77 8.60 23.93
N ASP A 88 26.41 9.88 23.71
CA ASP A 88 26.52 11.00 24.65
C ASP A 88 27.93 11.56 24.89
N LYS A 89 28.98 10.88 24.42
CA LYS A 89 30.37 11.35 24.52
C LYS A 89 31.03 11.48 23.15
N ASP A 90 30.91 10.45 22.33
CA ASP A 90 31.57 10.30 21.04
C ASP A 90 30.73 9.48 20.05
N PHE A 91 31.19 9.42 18.81
CA PHE A 91 30.60 8.62 17.75
C PHE A 91 31.27 7.23 17.75
N ALA A 92 30.54 6.21 18.21
CA ALA A 92 31.03 4.84 18.30
C ALA A 92 30.54 3.99 17.13
N PRO A 93 31.36 3.07 16.59
CA PRO A 93 30.97 2.22 15.47
C PRO A 93 29.89 1.19 15.87
N ARG A 94 28.93 1.00 14.96
CA ARG A 94 27.92 -0.06 14.97
C ARG A 94 28.06 -0.91 13.72
N THR A 95 27.92 -2.21 13.91
CA THR A 95 27.89 -3.20 12.82
C THR A 95 26.67 -4.10 13.01
N ALA A 96 26.14 -4.57 11.90
CA ALA A 96 25.01 -5.50 11.88
C ALA A 96 25.25 -6.58 10.84
N GLU A 97 24.83 -7.80 11.18
CA GLU A 97 24.84 -8.95 10.29
C GLU A 97 23.42 -9.52 10.24
N THR A 98 22.89 -9.75 9.04
CA THR A 98 21.56 -10.30 8.85
C THR A 98 21.60 -11.47 7.87
N LYS A 99 20.66 -12.42 8.02
CA LYS A 99 20.57 -13.62 7.17
C LYS A 99 20.00 -13.25 5.79
N ILE A 100 20.80 -12.65 4.93
CA ILE A 100 20.40 -12.22 3.58
C ILE A 100 20.91 -13.22 2.53
N ASN A 101 20.14 -13.44 1.45
CA ASN A 101 20.69 -14.05 0.24
C ASN A 101 21.61 -13.05 -0.49
N CYS A 102 22.92 -13.27 -0.41
CA CYS A 102 23.93 -12.36 -0.96
C CYS A 102 23.96 -12.27 -2.49
N GLU A 103 23.30 -13.19 -3.21
CA GLU A 103 23.16 -13.09 -4.67
C GLU A 103 22.35 -11.86 -5.12
N LEU A 104 21.52 -11.31 -4.21
CA LEU A 104 20.69 -10.14 -4.47
C LEU A 104 21.39 -8.79 -4.20
N ASN A 105 22.63 -8.80 -3.69
CA ASN A 105 23.38 -7.59 -3.38
C ASN A 105 24.73 -7.56 -4.11
N PRO A 106 24.76 -7.28 -5.43
CA PRO A 106 26.00 -7.26 -6.20
C PRO A 106 26.88 -6.05 -5.87
N ALA A 107 28.14 -6.10 -6.31
CA ALA A 107 29.03 -4.95 -6.27
C ALA A 107 28.46 -3.79 -7.10
N ILE A 108 28.63 -2.56 -6.61
CA ILE A 108 28.11 -1.35 -7.25
C ILE A 108 29.27 -0.59 -7.88
N THR A 109 29.19 -0.33 -9.19
CA THR A 109 30.16 0.52 -9.89
C THR A 109 29.61 1.93 -10.03
N ILE A 110 30.36 2.93 -9.57
CA ILE A 110 30.05 4.35 -9.68
C ILE A 110 30.99 4.98 -10.69
N GLU A 111 30.43 5.38 -11.83
CA GLU A 111 31.18 6.07 -12.89
C GLU A 111 31.78 7.41 -12.42
N PRO A 112 32.84 7.90 -13.08
CA PRO A 112 33.45 9.19 -12.76
C PRO A 112 32.43 10.33 -12.70
N ARG A 113 32.51 11.15 -11.66
CA ARG A 113 31.62 12.31 -11.44
C ARG A 113 30.12 11.97 -11.39
N LYS A 114 29.76 10.71 -11.16
CA LYS A 114 28.37 10.24 -11.02
C LYS A 114 28.04 9.92 -9.57
N ASP A 115 26.73 9.85 -9.33
CA ASP A 115 26.16 9.52 -8.04
C ASP A 115 25.53 8.11 -8.08
N ALA A 116 25.61 7.38 -6.97
CA ALA A 116 24.87 6.15 -6.72
C ALA A 116 24.14 6.25 -5.38
N GLN A 117 23.14 5.40 -5.16
CA GLN A 117 22.45 5.30 -3.88
C GLN A 117 22.68 3.92 -3.27
N ILE A 118 22.91 3.89 -1.97
CA ILE A 118 22.98 2.67 -1.17
C ILE A 118 21.88 2.71 -0.13
N SER A 119 21.10 1.64 -0.12
CA SER A 119 20.01 1.39 0.82
C SER A 119 20.51 0.53 1.98
N TYR A 120 20.10 0.88 3.20
CA TYR A 120 20.30 0.05 4.38
C TYR A 120 19.11 -0.87 4.66
N THR A 121 18.23 -1.14 3.68
CA THR A 121 16.97 -1.88 3.89
C THR A 121 17.13 -3.19 4.66
N TYR A 122 18.23 -3.94 4.48
CA TYR A 122 18.47 -5.22 5.16
C TYR A 122 19.15 -5.15 6.53
N TRP A 123 19.52 -3.95 6.97
CA TRP A 123 20.17 -3.71 8.28
C TRP A 123 19.54 -2.51 9.01
N ASN A 124 18.41 -2.01 8.52
CA ASN A 124 17.88 -0.71 8.93
C ASN A 124 17.50 -0.72 10.40
N TYR A 125 16.73 -1.72 10.82
CA TYR A 125 16.35 -1.90 12.22
C TYR A 125 17.57 -2.21 13.08
N ALA A 126 18.44 -3.12 12.64
CA ALA A 126 19.63 -3.51 13.40
C ALA A 126 20.59 -2.33 13.69
N LEU A 127 20.70 -1.37 12.77
CA LEU A 127 21.62 -0.22 12.90
C LEU A 127 20.94 1.04 13.45
N PHE A 128 19.69 1.30 13.06
CA PHE A 128 19.00 2.59 13.22
C PHE A 128 17.69 2.51 14.01
N SER A 129 17.39 1.44 14.72
CA SER A 129 16.15 1.35 15.52
C SER A 129 16.11 2.30 16.73
N GLU A 130 17.26 2.70 17.26
CA GLU A 130 17.37 3.61 18.40
C GLU A 130 17.34 5.07 17.93
N PRO A 131 16.45 5.92 18.47
CA PRO A 131 16.50 7.35 18.20
C PRO A 131 17.85 7.94 18.62
N GLY A 132 18.44 8.75 17.76
CA GLY A 132 19.79 9.24 18.01
C GLY A 132 20.41 9.95 16.81
N ARG A 133 21.70 10.24 16.94
CA ARG A 133 22.49 10.91 15.90
C ARG A 133 23.45 9.91 15.29
N TYR A 134 23.52 9.93 13.97
CA TYR A 134 24.25 8.95 13.19
C TYR A 134 25.12 9.63 12.12
N LYS A 135 26.24 8.98 11.81
CA LYS A 135 27.11 9.27 10.68
C LYS A 135 27.47 7.98 9.97
N ILE A 136 27.83 8.07 8.71
CA ILE A 136 28.30 6.93 7.92
C ILE A 136 29.73 7.21 7.49
N GLN A 137 30.61 6.25 7.74
CA GLN A 137 32.04 6.34 7.47
C GLN A 137 32.45 5.29 6.44
N ILE A 138 33.16 5.75 5.41
CA ILE A 138 33.85 4.91 4.43
C ILE A 138 35.33 5.02 4.73
N ASP A 139 35.91 3.91 5.19
CA ASP A 139 37.31 3.84 5.59
C ASP A 139 38.24 3.84 4.37
N GLY A 140 39.20 4.76 4.34
CA GLY A 140 40.19 4.83 3.27
C GLY A 140 41.02 3.53 3.18
N GLY A 141 41.29 3.08 1.95
CA GLY A 141 42.07 1.87 1.68
C GLY A 141 41.31 0.55 1.80
N THR A 142 40.06 0.56 2.28
CA THR A 142 39.23 -0.66 2.35
C THR A 142 38.59 -1.01 1.00
N ILE A 143 38.34 -0.01 0.16
CA ILE A 143 37.76 -0.16 -1.17
C ILE A 143 38.80 0.24 -2.22
N PRO A 144 39.07 -0.58 -3.25
CA PRO A 144 39.98 -0.23 -4.32
C PRO A 144 39.65 1.12 -4.95
N GLY A 145 40.64 2.00 -5.04
CA GLY A 145 40.49 3.35 -5.59
C GLY A 145 40.14 4.42 -4.56
N ILE A 146 39.64 4.09 -3.38
CA ILE A 146 39.33 5.05 -2.31
C ILE A 146 40.49 5.12 -1.32
N LYS A 147 41.26 6.20 -1.34
CA LYS A 147 42.41 6.38 -0.43
C LYS A 147 42.05 7.15 0.83
N ASP A 148 41.13 8.10 0.72
CA ASP A 148 40.75 9.00 1.81
C ASP A 148 39.56 8.44 2.59
N THR A 149 39.58 8.60 3.91
CA THR A 149 38.40 8.34 4.74
C THR A 149 37.35 9.41 4.50
N SER A 150 36.13 8.99 4.21
CA SER A 150 34.99 9.88 3.96
C SER A 150 33.92 9.68 5.03
N ILE A 151 33.52 10.75 5.70
CA ILE A 151 32.51 10.73 6.75
C ILE A 151 31.34 11.60 6.32
N SER A 152 30.13 11.07 6.45
CA SER A 152 28.92 11.78 6.08
C SER A 152 28.62 12.94 7.05
N PRO A 153 27.86 13.96 6.60
CA PRO A 153 27.14 14.83 7.51
C PRO A 153 26.33 14.01 8.54
N GLU A 154 26.13 14.60 9.72
CA GLU A 154 25.26 14.03 10.75
C GLU A 154 23.81 14.00 10.27
N PHE A 155 23.12 12.90 10.51
CA PHE A 155 21.67 12.80 10.40
C PHE A 155 21.08 12.24 11.68
N ARG A 156 19.77 12.45 11.86
CA ARG A 156 19.03 12.03 13.05
C ARG A 156 18.06 10.93 12.72
N VAL A 157 17.94 9.98 13.64
CA VAL A 157 16.80 9.07 13.68
C VAL A 157 15.91 9.51 14.82
N VAL A 158 14.64 9.74 14.53
CA VAL A 158 13.63 10.15 15.49
C VAL A 158 12.55 9.07 15.62
N PRO A 159 11.81 9.00 16.74
CA PRO A 159 10.71 8.07 16.86
C PRO A 159 9.70 8.25 15.73
N ALA A 160 9.12 7.16 15.25
CA ALA A 160 8.04 7.22 14.28
C ALA A 160 6.87 8.08 14.80
N GLY A 161 6.29 8.90 13.93
CA GLY A 161 5.17 9.77 14.31
C GLY A 161 3.96 8.97 14.82
N PHE A 162 3.17 9.58 15.72
CA PHE A 162 2.04 8.94 16.39
C PHE A 162 1.12 8.14 15.46
N TRP A 163 0.71 8.71 14.31
CA TRP A 163 -0.17 8.03 13.36
C TRP A 163 0.47 6.82 12.69
N ARG A 164 1.78 6.85 12.40
CA ARG A 164 2.51 5.70 11.86
C ARG A 164 2.61 4.60 12.91
N GLN A 165 2.92 4.96 14.14
CA GLN A 165 2.99 4.00 15.24
C GLN A 165 1.62 3.35 15.50
N LEU A 166 0.54 4.14 15.51
CA LEU A 166 -0.82 3.64 15.64
C LEU A 166 -1.16 2.66 14.51
N PHE A 167 -0.88 3.03 13.26
CA PHE A 167 -1.13 2.16 12.11
C PHE A 167 -0.30 0.87 12.17
N SER A 168 0.98 1.00 12.51
CA SER A 168 1.90 -0.14 12.61
C SER A 168 1.44 -1.14 13.65
N THR A 169 1.11 -0.66 14.86
CA THR A 169 0.67 -1.50 15.97
C THR A 169 -0.73 -2.07 15.75
N ALA A 170 -1.67 -1.28 15.20
CA ALA A 170 -3.07 -1.70 15.07
C ALA A 170 -3.33 -2.58 13.83
N PHE A 171 -2.59 -2.38 12.73
CA PHE A 171 -2.84 -3.05 11.45
C PHE A 171 -1.64 -3.82 10.93
N TYR A 172 -0.47 -3.19 10.80
CA TYR A 172 0.68 -3.82 10.15
C TYR A 172 1.20 -5.03 10.92
N GLN A 173 1.57 -4.88 12.19
CA GLN A 173 2.16 -5.96 12.99
C GLN A 173 1.21 -7.15 13.18
N PRO A 174 -0.08 -6.97 13.54
CA PRO A 174 -0.99 -8.11 13.66
C PRO A 174 -1.16 -8.84 12.34
N LEU A 175 -1.34 -8.10 11.24
CA LEU A 175 -1.52 -8.69 9.91
C LEU A 175 -0.26 -9.45 9.46
N TYR A 176 0.92 -8.87 9.70
CA TYR A 176 2.20 -9.50 9.40
C TYR A 176 2.38 -10.80 10.17
N ASN A 177 2.12 -10.79 11.48
CA ASN A 177 2.22 -11.97 12.33
C ASN A 177 1.24 -13.08 11.92
N ILE A 178 -0.02 -12.72 11.64
CA ILE A 178 -1.01 -13.68 11.15
C ILE A 178 -0.58 -14.25 9.81
N LEU A 179 -0.06 -13.43 8.89
CA LEU A 179 0.41 -13.92 7.59
C LEU A 179 1.57 -14.90 7.75
N ILE A 180 2.62 -14.53 8.51
CA ILE A 180 3.77 -15.42 8.75
C ILE A 180 3.35 -16.71 9.44
N PHE A 181 2.43 -16.63 10.42
CA PHE A 181 1.83 -17.80 11.03
C PHE A 181 1.11 -18.68 9.99
N LEU A 182 0.27 -18.11 9.13
CA LEU A 182 -0.46 -18.86 8.10
C LEU A 182 0.49 -19.48 7.06
N ILE A 183 1.61 -18.84 6.74
CA ILE A 183 2.65 -19.42 5.87
C ILE A 183 3.21 -20.72 6.46
N THR A 184 3.31 -20.85 7.79
CA THR A 184 3.77 -22.11 8.42
C THR A 184 2.84 -23.30 8.18
N PHE A 185 1.56 -23.06 7.92
CA PHE A 185 0.56 -24.09 7.57
C PHE A 185 0.31 -24.18 6.06
N ALA A 186 0.80 -23.22 5.28
CA ALA A 186 0.61 -23.20 3.85
C ALA A 186 1.41 -24.33 3.18
N PRO A 187 0.83 -25.04 2.19
CA PRO A 187 1.55 -26.05 1.42
C PRO A 187 2.84 -25.46 0.84
N GLY A 188 3.97 -26.07 1.14
CA GLY A 188 5.28 -25.62 0.66
C GLY A 188 5.67 -24.20 1.10
N ARG A 189 5.12 -23.66 2.21
CA ARG A 189 5.38 -22.28 2.68
C ARG A 189 5.11 -21.23 1.61
N ASP A 190 4.12 -21.48 0.77
CA ASP A 190 3.72 -20.62 -0.33
C ASP A 190 2.91 -19.42 0.18
N LEU A 191 3.37 -18.23 -0.21
CA LEU A 191 2.77 -16.96 0.18
C LEU A 191 1.33 -16.79 -0.34
N GLY A 192 0.99 -17.36 -1.50
CA GLY A 192 -0.32 -17.22 -2.11
C GLY A 192 -1.40 -17.97 -1.36
N PHE A 193 -1.13 -19.21 -0.94
CA PHE A 193 -2.04 -19.95 -0.05
C PHE A 193 -2.24 -19.22 1.28
N ALA A 194 -1.16 -18.67 1.86
CA ALA A 194 -1.27 -17.90 3.10
C ALA A 194 -2.11 -16.62 2.93
N ILE A 195 -1.95 -15.90 1.81
CA ILE A 195 -2.78 -14.73 1.47
C ILE A 195 -4.25 -15.13 1.33
N ILE A 196 -4.57 -16.25 0.66
CA ILE A 196 -5.95 -16.74 0.52
C ILE A 196 -6.55 -17.02 1.91
N LEU A 197 -5.85 -17.77 2.75
CA LEU A 197 -6.29 -18.08 4.11
C LEU A 197 -6.48 -16.81 4.95
N LEU A 198 -5.55 -15.85 4.84
CA LEU A 198 -5.63 -14.56 5.52
C LEU A 198 -6.87 -13.78 5.07
N THR A 199 -7.14 -13.72 3.77
CA THR A 199 -8.32 -13.05 3.22
C THR A 199 -9.60 -13.67 3.76
N LEU A 200 -9.70 -15.00 3.77
CA LEU A 200 -10.86 -15.71 4.28
C LEU A 200 -11.07 -15.44 5.77
N LEU A 201 -10.00 -15.49 6.57
CA LEU A 201 -10.05 -15.18 8.00
C LEU A 201 -10.57 -13.76 8.26
N ILE A 202 -10.03 -12.76 7.56
CA ILE A 202 -10.47 -11.36 7.69
C ILE A 202 -11.94 -11.23 7.27
N ARG A 203 -12.33 -11.89 6.17
CA ARG A 203 -13.71 -11.87 5.68
C ARG A 203 -14.70 -12.54 6.63
N LEU A 204 -14.27 -13.57 7.36
CA LEU A 204 -15.07 -14.22 8.40
C LEU A 204 -15.23 -13.32 9.62
N ILE A 205 -14.16 -12.66 10.08
CA ILE A 205 -14.23 -11.67 11.17
C ILE A 205 -15.19 -10.52 10.80
N LEU A 206 -15.13 -10.06 9.54
CA LEU A 206 -15.97 -8.98 9.04
C LEU A 206 -17.34 -9.44 8.52
N LEU A 207 -17.71 -10.72 8.70
CA LEU A 207 -18.94 -11.28 8.13
C LEU A 207 -20.18 -10.55 8.65
N VAL A 208 -20.28 -10.38 9.97
CA VAL A 208 -21.41 -9.71 10.63
C VAL A 208 -21.53 -8.24 10.21
N PRO A 209 -20.50 -7.38 10.35
CA PRO A 209 -20.60 -5.99 9.93
C PRO A 209 -20.84 -5.84 8.42
N SER A 210 -20.26 -6.71 7.58
CA SER A 210 -20.53 -6.72 6.14
C SER A 210 -21.98 -7.06 5.82
N GLN A 211 -22.59 -7.99 6.57
CA GLN A 211 -24.00 -8.32 6.41
C GLN A 211 -24.91 -7.12 6.76
N HIS A 212 -24.60 -6.40 7.84
CA HIS A 212 -25.33 -5.16 8.18
C HIS A 212 -25.19 -4.10 7.08
N ALA A 213 -24.00 -3.96 6.50
CA ALA A 213 -23.76 -3.04 5.39
C ALA A 213 -24.63 -3.39 4.16
N ILE A 214 -24.69 -4.67 3.78
CA ILE A 214 -25.53 -5.15 2.66
C ILE A 214 -27.01 -4.88 2.92
N VAL A 215 -27.51 -5.14 4.14
CA VAL A 215 -28.92 -4.87 4.50
C VAL A 215 -29.24 -3.38 4.44
N SER A 216 -28.37 -2.51 4.96
CA SER A 216 -28.57 -1.07 4.86
C SER A 216 -28.56 -0.57 3.41
N GLN A 217 -27.64 -1.11 2.60
CA GLN A 217 -27.57 -0.77 1.17
C GLN A 217 -28.87 -1.11 0.44
N ARG A 218 -29.52 -2.23 0.77
CA ARG A 218 -30.83 -2.58 0.19
C ARG A 218 -31.92 -1.61 0.59
N LYS A 219 -32.02 -1.26 1.87
CA LYS A 219 -33.00 -0.27 2.33
C LYS A 219 -32.81 1.07 1.63
N MET A 220 -31.56 1.49 1.38
CA MET A 220 -31.29 2.69 0.57
C MET A 220 -31.77 2.53 -0.88
N GLN A 221 -31.60 1.36 -1.49
CA GLN A 221 -32.12 1.08 -2.84
C GLN A 221 -33.65 1.14 -2.88
N GLU A 222 -34.34 0.63 -1.85
CA GLU A 222 -35.80 0.70 -1.72
C GLU A 222 -36.32 2.14 -1.57
N LEU A 223 -35.53 3.03 -0.96
CA LEU A 223 -35.86 4.45 -0.81
C LEU A 223 -35.53 5.30 -2.05
N GLN A 224 -34.91 4.74 -3.09
CA GLN A 224 -34.57 5.50 -4.30
C GLN A 224 -35.75 6.25 -4.93
N PRO A 225 -36.97 5.68 -5.05
CA PRO A 225 -38.11 6.40 -5.62
C PRO A 225 -38.47 7.66 -4.81
N LYS A 226 -38.50 7.54 -3.48
CA LYS A 226 -38.77 8.67 -2.57
C LYS A 226 -37.66 9.73 -2.64
N LEU A 227 -36.40 9.31 -2.82
CA LEU A 227 -35.29 10.24 -3.03
C LEU A 227 -35.42 11.01 -4.35
N GLU A 228 -35.91 10.37 -5.40
CA GLU A 228 -36.19 11.03 -6.68
C GLU A 228 -37.34 12.05 -6.55
N GLU A 229 -38.38 11.75 -5.77
CA GLU A 229 -39.46 12.69 -5.45
C GLU A 229 -38.95 13.92 -4.67
N VAL A 230 -38.11 13.71 -3.65
CA VAL A 230 -37.49 14.82 -2.88
C VAL A 230 -36.66 15.72 -3.81
N LYS A 231 -35.87 15.12 -4.71
CA LYS A 231 -35.05 15.88 -5.68
C LYS A 231 -35.89 16.70 -6.65
N LYS A 232 -37.02 16.16 -7.12
CA LYS A 232 -37.96 16.88 -7.99
C LYS A 232 -38.68 18.00 -7.24
N LYS A 233 -39.11 17.76 -6.00
CA LYS A 233 -39.86 18.73 -5.19
C LYS A 233 -39.04 19.96 -4.81
N TYR A 234 -37.75 19.78 -4.56
CA TYR A 234 -36.84 20.84 -4.12
C TYR A 234 -35.75 21.14 -5.15
N GLU A 235 -36.06 20.97 -6.45
CA GLU A 235 -35.13 21.24 -7.54
C GLU A 235 -34.54 22.65 -7.44
N GLY A 236 -33.22 22.77 -7.61
CA GLY A 236 -32.50 24.03 -7.45
C GLY A 236 -32.11 24.41 -6.00
N ASN A 237 -32.64 23.72 -4.98
CA ASN A 237 -32.29 23.96 -3.57
C ASN A 237 -31.54 22.77 -2.95
N GLN A 238 -30.21 22.77 -3.08
CA GLN A 238 -29.34 21.68 -2.61
C GLN A 238 -29.41 21.46 -1.09
N GLU A 239 -29.58 22.53 -0.32
CA GLU A 239 -29.67 22.45 1.14
C GLU A 239 -30.97 21.76 1.59
N LYS A 240 -32.09 22.08 0.94
CA LYS A 240 -33.36 21.39 1.16
C LYS A 240 -33.30 19.93 0.71
N ILE A 241 -32.69 19.65 -0.43
CA ILE A 241 -32.50 18.26 -0.90
C ILE A 241 -31.68 17.46 0.11
N ALA A 242 -30.58 18.02 0.63
CA ALA A 242 -29.73 17.34 1.61
C ALA A 242 -30.45 17.09 2.94
N SER A 243 -31.12 18.11 3.49
CA SER A 243 -31.83 17.99 4.77
C SER A 243 -33.02 17.02 4.70
N GLU A 244 -33.81 17.06 3.63
CA GLU A 244 -34.93 16.14 3.41
C GLU A 244 -34.48 14.71 3.12
N THR A 245 -33.35 14.54 2.41
CA THR A 245 -32.72 13.23 2.22
C THR A 245 -32.28 12.62 3.55
N MET A 246 -31.63 13.42 4.42
CA MET A 246 -31.23 12.96 5.75
C MET A 246 -32.44 12.66 6.65
N ARG A 247 -33.50 13.47 6.57
CA ARG A 247 -34.76 13.22 7.28
C ARG A 247 -35.38 11.90 6.84
N LEU A 248 -35.48 11.68 5.53
CA LEU A 248 -36.01 10.44 4.96
C LEU A 248 -35.20 9.21 5.42
N TRP A 249 -33.86 9.29 5.43
CA TRP A 249 -33.02 8.21 5.94
C TRP A 249 -33.24 7.96 7.44
N LYS A 250 -33.37 9.01 8.25
CA LYS A 250 -33.61 8.91 9.70
C LYS A 250 -34.97 8.28 10.02
N GLU A 251 -36.02 8.72 9.34
CA GLU A 251 -37.39 8.18 9.48
C GLU A 251 -37.45 6.69 9.12
N ASN A 252 -36.69 6.27 8.10
CA ASN A 252 -36.63 4.88 7.65
C ASN A 252 -35.54 4.06 8.36
N LYS A 253 -34.87 4.63 9.38
CA LYS A 253 -33.79 3.99 10.17
C LYS A 253 -32.68 3.41 9.29
N VAL A 254 -32.28 4.16 8.27
CA VAL A 254 -31.20 3.80 7.34
C VAL A 254 -29.97 4.63 7.65
N ASN A 255 -28.82 3.97 7.80
CA ASN A 255 -27.55 4.65 8.05
C ASN A 255 -26.69 4.64 6.77
N PRO A 256 -26.43 5.78 6.12
CA PRO A 256 -25.59 5.83 4.91
C PRO A 256 -24.14 5.38 5.17
N MET A 257 -23.60 5.64 6.36
CA MET A 257 -22.21 5.28 6.72
C MET A 257 -22.00 3.77 6.85
N SER A 258 -23.06 3.02 7.16
CA SER A 258 -22.95 1.56 7.26
C SER A 258 -22.58 0.90 5.93
N SER A 259 -22.88 1.53 4.79
CA SER A 259 -22.54 0.98 3.46
C SER A 259 -21.08 1.20 3.06
N CYS A 260 -20.40 2.20 3.64
CA CYS A 260 -18.97 2.42 3.41
C CYS A 260 -18.08 1.79 4.48
N LEU A 261 -18.66 1.31 5.60
CA LEU A 261 -17.92 0.67 6.69
C LEU A 261 -17.00 -0.48 6.23
N PRO A 262 -17.44 -1.42 5.36
CA PRO A 262 -16.55 -2.45 4.85
C PRO A 262 -15.33 -1.88 4.11
N LEU A 263 -15.54 -0.81 3.34
CA LEU A 263 -14.47 -0.15 2.59
C LEU A 263 -13.48 0.57 3.53
N LEU A 264 -13.98 1.21 4.59
CA LEU A 264 -13.14 1.89 5.59
C LEU A 264 -12.21 0.93 6.33
N VAL A 265 -12.68 -0.28 6.64
CA VAL A 265 -11.83 -1.32 7.26
C VAL A 265 -10.91 -1.98 6.23
N GLN A 266 -11.36 -2.09 4.98
CA GLN A 266 -10.60 -2.69 3.89
C GLN A 266 -9.32 -1.91 3.56
N PHE A 267 -9.36 -0.58 3.55
CA PHE A 267 -8.22 0.25 3.15
C PHE A 267 -6.99 0.10 4.07
N PRO A 268 -7.08 0.22 5.40
CA PRO A 268 -5.94 -0.01 6.30
C PRO A 268 -5.34 -1.40 6.15
N VAL A 269 -6.18 -2.44 6.01
CA VAL A 269 -5.72 -3.82 5.81
C VAL A 269 -4.96 -3.95 4.50
N LEU A 270 -5.45 -3.34 3.41
CA LEU A 270 -4.80 -3.37 2.12
C LEU A 270 -3.44 -2.67 2.16
N ILE A 271 -3.37 -1.49 2.79
CA ILE A 271 -2.12 -0.74 2.95
C ILE A 271 -1.11 -1.58 3.76
N ALA A 272 -1.56 -2.19 4.85
CA ALA A 272 -0.70 -3.05 5.66
C ALA A 272 -0.17 -4.24 4.85
N LEU A 273 -1.06 -4.92 4.10
CA LEU A 273 -0.67 -6.06 3.27
C LEU A 273 0.30 -5.65 2.15
N PHE A 274 0.11 -4.47 1.56
CA PHE A 274 1.02 -3.92 0.56
C PHE A 274 2.46 -3.81 1.11
N TYR A 275 2.63 -3.22 2.30
CA TYR A 275 3.96 -3.10 2.91
C TYR A 275 4.53 -4.47 3.32
N VAL A 276 3.69 -5.37 3.82
CA VAL A 276 4.10 -6.75 4.16
C VAL A 276 4.61 -7.50 2.92
N ILE A 277 3.94 -7.41 1.78
CA ILE A 277 4.38 -8.11 0.56
C ILE A 277 5.62 -7.44 -0.04
N ARG A 278 5.66 -6.10 -0.05
CA ARG A 278 6.76 -5.34 -0.68
C ARG A 278 8.08 -5.49 0.06
N SER A 279 8.05 -5.44 1.39
CA SER A 279 9.26 -5.37 2.21
C SER A 279 9.26 -6.36 3.36
N GLY A 280 8.10 -6.89 3.78
CA GLY A 280 7.97 -7.73 4.97
C GLY A 280 8.78 -9.02 4.95
N LEU A 281 9.08 -9.60 3.78
CA LEU A 281 9.92 -10.81 3.67
C LEU A 281 11.43 -10.55 3.92
N ASN A 282 11.83 -9.29 4.11
CA ASN A 282 13.18 -8.94 4.50
C ASN A 282 13.51 -9.51 5.90
N PRO A 283 14.61 -10.25 6.07
CA PRO A 283 15.07 -10.78 7.36
C PRO A 283 15.14 -9.76 8.50
N ASP A 284 15.43 -8.50 8.19
CA ASP A 284 15.49 -7.41 9.18
C ASP A 284 14.12 -7.15 9.83
N ASN A 285 13.02 -7.56 9.20
CA ASN A 285 11.64 -7.42 9.73
C ASN A 285 11.25 -8.48 10.77
N ILE A 286 12.17 -9.37 11.17
CA ILE A 286 11.93 -10.33 12.27
C ILE A 286 11.54 -9.61 13.58
N HIS A 287 11.97 -8.36 13.77
CA HIS A 287 11.63 -7.57 14.96
C HIS A 287 10.11 -7.29 15.10
N TYR A 288 9.35 -7.31 14.00
CA TYR A 288 7.89 -7.17 14.04
C TYR A 288 7.18 -8.47 14.46
N LEU A 289 7.87 -9.60 14.54
CA LEU A 289 7.28 -10.90 14.89
C LEU A 289 7.11 -11.09 16.39
N TYR A 290 6.03 -11.75 16.77
CA TYR A 290 5.66 -12.05 18.14
C TYR A 290 6.21 -13.40 18.58
N GLY A 291 6.73 -13.44 19.81
CA GLY A 291 7.08 -14.67 20.52
C GLY A 291 7.79 -15.74 19.66
N PRO A 292 7.20 -16.95 19.48
CA PRO A 292 7.83 -18.04 18.75
C PRO A 292 8.12 -17.75 17.27
N LEU A 293 7.40 -16.83 16.64
CA LEU A 293 7.57 -16.51 15.22
C LEU A 293 8.89 -15.79 14.95
N LYS A 294 9.57 -15.24 15.96
CA LYS A 294 10.89 -14.59 15.79
C LYS A 294 11.98 -15.52 15.24
N ASN A 295 11.78 -16.84 15.34
CA ASN A 295 12.70 -17.83 14.78
C ASN A 295 12.35 -18.24 13.34
N ALA A 296 11.32 -17.63 12.74
CA ALA A 296 10.92 -17.94 11.37
C ALA A 296 12.02 -17.55 10.38
N ASP A 297 12.29 -18.46 9.43
CA ASP A 297 13.17 -18.18 8.32
C ASP A 297 12.39 -17.52 7.18
N LEU A 298 12.45 -16.19 7.12
CA LEU A 298 11.75 -15.40 6.11
C LEU A 298 12.32 -15.60 4.69
N THR A 299 13.56 -16.09 4.58
CA THR A 299 14.21 -16.34 3.27
C THR A 299 13.68 -17.60 2.58
N ALA A 300 13.09 -18.52 3.36
CA ALA A 300 12.55 -19.78 2.87
C ALA A 300 11.08 -19.69 2.40
N ILE A 301 10.54 -18.48 2.26
CA ILE A 301 9.14 -18.24 1.85
C ILE A 301 9.05 -18.25 0.32
N HIS A 302 8.21 -19.13 -0.22
CA HIS A 302 7.99 -19.21 -1.67
C HIS A 302 7.01 -18.13 -2.12
N THR A 303 7.47 -17.24 -3.00
CA THR A 303 6.70 -16.09 -3.50
C THR A 303 5.96 -16.37 -4.81
N ASN A 304 6.33 -17.44 -5.52
CA ASN A 304 5.75 -17.84 -6.79
C ASN A 304 4.49 -18.70 -6.59
N PHE A 305 3.32 -18.07 -6.66
CA PHE A 305 2.05 -18.76 -6.55
C PHE A 305 1.74 -19.58 -7.80
N LEU A 306 1.45 -20.88 -7.60
CA LEU A 306 1.16 -21.87 -8.64
C LEU A 306 2.24 -21.97 -9.74
N GLY A 307 3.47 -21.51 -9.45
CA GLY A 307 4.58 -21.50 -10.40
C GLY A 307 4.47 -20.48 -11.54
N ILE A 308 3.42 -19.66 -11.59
CA ILE A 308 3.15 -18.74 -12.72
C ILE A 308 3.04 -17.27 -12.30
N LEU A 309 2.94 -16.99 -11.00
CA LEU A 309 2.67 -15.64 -10.49
C LEU A 309 3.58 -15.31 -9.31
N ASP A 310 4.61 -14.50 -9.55
CA ASP A 310 5.42 -13.90 -8.48
C ASP A 310 4.63 -12.83 -7.74
N LEU A 311 4.26 -13.11 -6.49
CA LEU A 311 3.39 -12.26 -5.68
C LEU A 311 4.06 -10.96 -5.21
N THR A 312 5.39 -10.89 -5.26
CA THR A 312 6.15 -9.69 -4.86
C THR A 312 6.28 -8.67 -5.98
N LYS A 313 6.06 -9.09 -7.24
CA LYS A 313 6.15 -8.25 -8.44
C LYS A 313 4.77 -7.81 -8.92
N VAL A 314 4.75 -6.78 -9.75
CA VAL A 314 3.53 -6.34 -10.42
C VAL A 314 3.13 -7.34 -11.50
N SER A 315 1.83 -7.59 -11.65
CA SER A 315 1.27 -8.40 -12.74
C SER A 315 0.37 -7.51 -13.59
N THR A 316 0.67 -7.36 -14.88
CA THR A 316 0.05 -6.35 -15.73
C THR A 316 -1.10 -6.85 -16.60
N PHE A 317 -1.29 -8.17 -16.71
CA PHE A 317 -2.26 -8.76 -17.65
C PHE A 317 -3.32 -9.63 -16.98
N ALA A 318 -3.03 -10.91 -16.73
CA ALA A 318 -4.04 -11.89 -16.33
C ALA A 318 -4.75 -11.51 -15.01
N LEU A 319 -3.99 -11.20 -13.96
CA LEU A 319 -4.56 -10.90 -12.65
C LEU A 319 -5.42 -9.61 -12.64
N PRO A 320 -4.96 -8.46 -13.17
CA PRO A 320 -5.79 -7.26 -13.31
C PRO A 320 -7.12 -7.48 -14.02
N ILE A 321 -7.12 -8.24 -15.13
CA ILE A 321 -8.34 -8.52 -15.90
C ILE A 321 -9.30 -9.37 -15.08
N ILE A 322 -8.81 -10.40 -14.39
CA ILE A 322 -9.62 -11.26 -13.52
C ILE A 322 -10.24 -10.44 -12.38
N VAL A 323 -9.43 -9.64 -11.69
CA VAL A 323 -9.91 -8.81 -10.57
C VAL A 323 -10.92 -7.77 -11.06
N GLY A 324 -10.67 -7.12 -12.20
CA GLY A 324 -11.62 -6.20 -12.84
C GLY A 324 -12.94 -6.90 -13.20
N ALA A 325 -12.89 -8.08 -13.82
CA ALA A 325 -14.09 -8.85 -14.15
C ALA A 325 -14.88 -9.23 -12.89
N LEU A 326 -14.22 -9.71 -11.85
CA LEU A 326 -14.85 -10.00 -10.56
C LEU A 326 -15.49 -8.75 -9.95
N GLN A 327 -14.81 -7.61 -9.98
CA GLN A 327 -15.33 -6.34 -9.49
C GLN A 327 -16.58 -5.90 -10.26
N PHE A 328 -16.59 -6.07 -11.59
CA PHE A 328 -17.74 -5.80 -12.43
C PHE A 328 -18.94 -6.70 -12.05
N PHE A 329 -18.71 -8.01 -11.92
CA PHE A 329 -19.77 -8.95 -11.53
C PHE A 329 -20.32 -8.65 -10.13
N GLN A 330 -19.45 -8.33 -9.17
CA GLN A 330 -19.86 -7.93 -7.82
C GLN A 330 -20.81 -6.73 -7.86
N LEU A 331 -20.40 -5.64 -8.54
CA LEU A 331 -21.20 -4.40 -8.62
C LEU A 331 -22.53 -4.62 -9.35
N LYS A 332 -22.52 -5.41 -10.42
CA LYS A 332 -23.72 -5.74 -11.17
C LYS A 332 -24.73 -6.52 -10.31
N LEU A 333 -24.25 -7.50 -9.53
CA LEU A 333 -25.09 -8.28 -8.61
C LEU A 333 -25.71 -7.45 -7.49
N THR A 334 -25.01 -6.41 -7.03
CA THR A 334 -25.52 -5.48 -6.00
C THR A 334 -26.63 -4.57 -6.53
N MET A 335 -26.68 -4.29 -7.84
CA MET A 335 -27.61 -3.32 -8.46
C MET A 335 -28.80 -3.97 -9.22
N MET A 336 -28.86 -5.29 -9.30
CA MET A 336 -29.84 -6.03 -10.13
C MET A 336 -31.31 -5.98 -9.67
N LYS A 337 -31.64 -5.40 -8.50
CA LYS A 337 -33.04 -5.30 -7.99
C LYS A 337 -33.69 -3.92 -8.27
N LYS A 338 -33.56 -3.36 -9.47
CA LYS A 338 -34.54 -2.34 -9.91
C LYS A 338 -35.81 -3.09 -10.32
N LYS A 339 -36.84 -3.08 -9.46
CA LYS A 339 -38.18 -3.58 -9.82
C LYS A 339 -38.59 -2.86 -11.11
N LYS A 340 -38.92 -3.60 -12.17
CA LYS A 340 -39.56 -3.05 -13.37
C LYS A 340 -40.83 -2.36 -12.90
N THR A 341 -40.85 -1.04 -12.90
CA THR A 341 -42.08 -0.27 -12.87
C THR A 341 -42.55 -0.15 -14.33
N ASP A 342 -43.83 -0.39 -14.57
CA ASP A 342 -44.48 -0.49 -15.88
C ASP A 342 -43.97 0.46 -16.96
N ASP A 343 -43.92 -0.06 -18.19
CA ASP A 343 -43.47 0.56 -19.44
C ASP A 343 -44.34 1.75 -19.93
N THR A 344 -44.96 2.54 -19.05
CA THR A 344 -45.86 3.65 -19.43
C THR A 344 -45.41 5.05 -18.99
N ALA A 345 -44.21 5.22 -18.44
CA ALA A 345 -43.67 6.55 -18.15
C ALA A 345 -42.77 7.06 -19.30
N LYS A 346 -43.29 8.05 -20.05
CA LYS A 346 -42.53 8.87 -21.02
C LYS A 346 -41.17 9.25 -20.46
N GLU A 347 -40.15 9.17 -21.32
CA GLU A 347 -38.72 9.40 -21.07
C GLU A 347 -38.46 10.56 -20.10
N ALA A 348 -38.31 10.24 -18.80
CA ALA A 348 -37.75 11.16 -17.85
C ALA A 348 -36.24 11.31 -18.14
N PRO A 349 -35.65 12.52 -18.01
CA PRO A 349 -34.21 12.70 -18.17
C PRO A 349 -33.50 11.77 -17.18
N LYS A 350 -32.55 10.96 -17.69
CA LYS A 350 -31.73 10.02 -16.90
C LYS A 350 -31.25 10.74 -15.64
N SER A 351 -31.80 10.35 -14.48
CA SER A 351 -31.50 11.03 -13.23
C SER A 351 -29.98 11.01 -13.00
N GLU A 352 -29.41 12.07 -12.44
CA GLU A 352 -27.96 12.13 -12.16
C GLU A 352 -27.46 10.91 -11.38
N MET A 353 -28.36 10.29 -10.61
CA MET A 353 -28.16 9.08 -9.83
C MET A 353 -28.07 7.81 -10.69
N GLU A 354 -28.84 7.70 -11.78
CA GLU A 354 -28.70 6.61 -12.75
C GLU A 354 -27.34 6.67 -13.46
N MET A 355 -26.89 7.88 -13.81
CA MET A 355 -25.55 8.07 -14.39
C MET A 355 -24.45 7.71 -13.39
N ALA A 356 -24.57 8.12 -12.13
CA ALA A 356 -23.62 7.74 -11.09
C ALA A 356 -23.52 6.21 -10.92
N ASN A 357 -24.66 5.50 -10.91
CA ASN A 357 -24.69 4.04 -10.83
C ASN A 357 -24.01 3.38 -12.05
N LYS A 358 -24.26 3.88 -13.26
CA LYS A 358 -23.61 3.37 -14.48
C LYS A 358 -22.10 3.62 -14.45
N THR A 359 -21.66 4.82 -14.07
CA THR A 359 -20.23 5.12 -13.89
C THR A 359 -19.61 4.15 -12.89
N MET A 360 -20.24 3.90 -11.75
CA MET A 360 -19.74 2.96 -10.76
C MET A 360 -19.62 1.54 -11.33
N ILE A 361 -20.63 1.02 -12.02
CA ILE A 361 -20.59 -0.35 -12.57
C ILE A 361 -19.52 -0.53 -13.64
N TYR A 362 -19.29 0.44 -14.52
CA TYR A 362 -18.39 0.27 -15.67
C TYR A 362 -16.99 0.85 -15.47
N ILE A 363 -16.87 2.01 -14.81
CA ILE A 363 -15.58 2.68 -14.65
C ILE A 363 -14.80 2.13 -13.45
N MET A 364 -15.46 1.85 -12.32
CA MET A 364 -14.78 1.37 -11.13
C MET A 364 -14.02 0.05 -11.36
N PRO A 365 -14.57 -0.96 -12.05
CA PRO A 365 -13.82 -2.19 -12.35
C PRO A 365 -12.56 -1.95 -13.18
N VAL A 366 -12.60 -1.04 -14.14
CA VAL A 366 -11.43 -0.66 -14.95
C VAL A 366 -10.38 0.01 -14.05
N MET A 367 -10.78 0.91 -13.16
CA MET A 367 -9.88 1.54 -12.19
C MET A 367 -9.23 0.52 -11.26
N ILE A 368 -10.00 -0.46 -10.77
CA ILE A 368 -9.47 -1.54 -9.92
C ILE A 368 -8.51 -2.44 -10.69
N ALA A 369 -8.78 -2.73 -11.98
CA ALA A 369 -7.83 -3.46 -12.82
C ALA A 369 -6.51 -2.68 -12.98
N LEU A 370 -6.57 -1.38 -13.30
CA LEU A 370 -5.37 -0.54 -13.41
C LEU A 370 -4.61 -0.43 -12.08
N PHE A 371 -5.33 -0.32 -10.96
CA PHE A 371 -4.74 -0.33 -9.63
C PHE A 371 -4.00 -1.65 -9.36
N THR A 372 -4.65 -2.77 -9.66
CA THR A 372 -4.09 -4.12 -9.50
C THR A 372 -2.85 -4.31 -10.37
N ALA A 373 -2.80 -3.70 -11.55
CA ALA A 373 -1.63 -3.71 -12.43
C ALA A 373 -0.45 -2.87 -11.89
N SER A 374 -0.71 -1.98 -10.93
CA SER A 374 0.29 -1.04 -10.39
C SER A 374 0.85 -1.46 -9.03
N VAL A 375 0.33 -2.52 -8.42
CA VAL A 375 0.73 -3.01 -7.09
C VAL A 375 1.25 -4.46 -7.16
N PRO A 376 1.99 -4.95 -6.13
CA PRO A 376 2.42 -6.34 -6.09
C PRO A 376 1.23 -7.31 -6.25
N ALA A 377 1.45 -8.39 -7.00
CA ALA A 377 0.41 -9.34 -7.37
C ALA A 377 -0.25 -10.01 -6.14
N GLY A 378 0.44 -10.13 -5.01
CA GLY A 378 -0.18 -10.60 -3.77
C GLY A 378 -1.29 -9.68 -3.24
N VAL A 379 -1.18 -8.36 -3.44
CA VAL A 379 -2.26 -7.40 -3.12
C VAL A 379 -3.44 -7.60 -4.07
N GLY A 380 -3.16 -7.84 -5.35
CA GLY A 380 -4.18 -8.18 -6.35
C GLY A 380 -4.89 -9.50 -6.05
N LEU A 381 -4.15 -10.53 -5.65
CA LEU A 381 -4.68 -11.83 -5.22
C LEU A 381 -5.63 -11.64 -4.03
N TYR A 382 -5.18 -10.91 -3.01
CA TYR A 382 -6.01 -10.55 -1.87
C TYR A 382 -7.30 -9.83 -2.31
N TRP A 383 -7.22 -8.85 -3.20
CA TRP A 383 -8.40 -8.16 -3.73
C TRP A 383 -9.35 -9.13 -4.44
N GLY A 384 -8.84 -9.97 -5.34
CA GLY A 384 -9.65 -10.93 -6.11
C GLY A 384 -10.40 -11.93 -5.23
N ILE A 385 -9.71 -12.53 -4.24
CA ILE A 385 -10.32 -13.46 -3.28
C ILE A 385 -11.36 -12.73 -2.40
N SER A 386 -11.03 -11.52 -1.97
CA SER A 386 -11.91 -10.67 -1.16
C SER A 386 -13.20 -10.32 -1.92
N THR A 387 -13.09 -9.95 -3.20
CA THR A 387 -14.24 -9.69 -4.08
C THR A 387 -15.05 -10.96 -4.37
N THR A 388 -14.38 -12.09 -4.57
CA THR A 388 -15.05 -13.40 -4.77
C THR A 388 -15.89 -13.77 -3.55
N PHE A 389 -15.35 -13.59 -2.34
CA PHE A 389 -16.11 -13.80 -1.11
C PHE A 389 -17.31 -12.85 -1.03
N ALA A 390 -17.13 -11.57 -1.36
CA ALA A 390 -18.20 -10.59 -1.38
C ALA A 390 -19.31 -10.93 -2.38
N ILE A 391 -18.97 -11.48 -3.56
CA ILE A 391 -19.95 -12.02 -4.51
C ILE A 391 -20.76 -13.14 -3.87
N GLY A 392 -20.10 -14.10 -3.22
CA GLY A 392 -20.77 -15.17 -2.48
C GLY A 392 -21.74 -14.64 -1.43
N GLN A 393 -21.30 -13.68 -0.61
CA GLN A 393 -22.16 -13.00 0.37
C GLN A 393 -23.36 -12.32 -0.29
N GLN A 394 -23.15 -11.58 -1.38
CA GLN A 394 -24.21 -10.87 -2.09
C GLN A 394 -25.24 -11.86 -2.67
N VAL A 395 -24.80 -12.98 -3.25
CA VAL A 395 -25.68 -14.03 -3.77
C VAL A 395 -26.53 -14.65 -2.67
N VAL A 396 -25.91 -15.05 -1.55
CA VAL A 396 -26.64 -15.62 -0.39
C VAL A 396 -27.64 -14.62 0.17
N ALA A 397 -27.21 -13.38 0.34
CA ALA A 397 -28.09 -12.34 0.84
C ALA A 397 -29.25 -12.09 -0.13
N ASN A 398 -29.01 -12.09 -1.45
CA ASN A 398 -30.05 -11.82 -2.46
C ASN A 398 -31.10 -12.92 -2.48
N ARG A 399 -30.70 -14.19 -2.23
CA ARG A 399 -31.62 -15.34 -2.09
C ARG A 399 -32.53 -15.24 -0.87
N LYS A 400 -32.01 -14.82 0.30
CA LYS A 400 -32.82 -14.67 1.54
C LYS A 400 -33.85 -13.53 1.50
N ALA A 401 -33.77 -12.65 0.50
CA ALA A 401 -34.68 -11.52 0.32
C ALA A 401 -35.71 -11.77 -0.81
N VAL A 402 -35.84 -13.03 -1.22
CA VAL A 402 -36.95 -13.62 -2.00
C VAL A 402 -37.60 -14.61 -1.06
#